data_AF-A0A1Q3GHL6-F1
#
_entry.id   AF-A0A1Q3GHL6-F1
#
_cell.length_a   1.000
_cell.length_b   1.000
_cell.length_c   1.000
_cell.angle_alpha   90.00
_cell.angle_beta   90.00
_cell.angle_gamma   90.00
#
_symmetry.space_group_name_H-M   'P 1'
#
loop_
_entity.id
_entity.type
_entity.pdbx_description
1 polymer ?
#
loop_
_entity_poly.entity_id
_entity_poly.type
_entity_poly.pdbx_seq_one_letter_code
_entity_poly.pdbx_strand_id
1 'polypeptide(L)'
;MKLKLLISLLSVILLLISIDIKAQEPEGEDFSVILQKKAIDCGPVCLQMIAQFHGRMWKLKTLSTYAKMDSSGTTLLGISEAADTIGLKNVGIRTTYNNLLQEAPLPFMVHWNNNHFVVVYKITDKNVWVADPAIGKVKYTKKEFCKHWLTSLEEPNKGVAMLFETKDDFFEVNNQIPVNPNKYNKSLEADLLVKSKKGPKLGLWINSSVWKALGRPLNENFELTFTAKEGQIYAAFAVDTTQIPLELLKTQTHLTNLKIDPKAKILKEEYRMVNGLKVLFVKRQAVLEASEFVFLDYYFSGKYGTIQVVTFSTKAFINQYQDFCEKLMNGLVELK
;
A
#
# COMPACT_ATOMS: atom_id res chain seq x y z
N MET A 1 10.59 -13.81 32.03
CA MET A 1 11.22 -13.54 30.72
C MET A 1 10.37 -14.01 29.54
N LYS A 2 9.87 -15.27 29.51
CA LYS A 2 9.03 -15.82 28.43
C LYS A 2 7.72 -15.06 28.15
N LEU A 3 7.02 -14.58 29.17
CA LEU A 3 5.73 -13.88 29.01
C LEU A 3 5.86 -12.47 28.39
N LYS A 4 6.92 -11.72 28.75
CA LYS A 4 7.20 -10.41 28.15
C LYS A 4 7.60 -10.53 26.66
N LEU A 5 8.36 -11.56 26.32
CA LEU A 5 8.72 -11.87 24.93
C LEU A 5 7.48 -12.23 24.09
N LEU A 6 6.57 -13.04 24.65
CA LEU A 6 5.32 -13.41 23.99
C LEU A 6 4.40 -12.21 23.71
N ILE A 7 4.31 -11.26 24.67
CA ILE A 7 3.50 -10.04 24.54
C ILE A 7 4.12 -9.08 23.51
N SER A 8 5.45 -8.95 23.51
CA SER A 8 6.23 -8.20 22.51
C SER A 8 6.05 -8.74 21.10
N LEU A 9 6.12 -10.06 20.94
CA LEU A 9 5.93 -10.71 19.65
C LEU A 9 4.51 -10.48 19.12
N LEU A 10 3.50 -10.57 20.01
CA LEU A 10 2.10 -10.36 19.63
C LEU A 10 1.82 -8.93 19.18
N SER A 11 2.39 -7.91 19.83
CA SER A 11 2.21 -6.51 19.44
C SER A 11 2.83 -6.20 18.07
N VAL A 12 3.98 -6.81 17.75
CA VAL A 12 4.59 -6.64 16.42
C VAL A 12 3.81 -7.41 15.34
N ILE A 13 3.35 -8.63 15.63
CA ILE A 13 2.45 -9.36 14.73
C ILE A 13 1.22 -8.52 14.42
N LEU A 14 0.64 -7.86 15.42
CA LEU A 14 -0.52 -7.00 15.25
C LEU A 14 -0.28 -5.84 14.28
N LEU A 15 0.90 -5.23 14.29
CA LEU A 15 1.29 -4.22 13.30
C LEU A 15 1.43 -4.82 11.90
N LEU A 16 1.92 -6.07 11.78
CA LEU A 16 2.06 -6.76 10.50
C LEU A 16 0.71 -7.17 9.89
N ILE A 17 -0.35 -7.32 10.68
CA ILE A 17 -1.68 -7.71 10.19
C ILE A 17 -2.67 -6.56 10.12
N SER A 18 -2.45 -5.46 10.85
CA SER A 18 -3.38 -4.33 10.82
C SER A 18 -3.33 -3.62 9.48
N ILE A 19 -4.50 -3.34 8.91
CA ILE A 19 -4.63 -2.19 8.00
C ILE A 19 -4.43 -0.93 8.84
N ASP A 20 -3.61 0.01 8.35
CA ASP A 20 -3.65 1.36 8.88
C ASP A 20 -4.91 2.03 8.33
N ILE A 21 -5.96 2.05 9.16
CA ILE A 21 -7.33 2.38 8.76
C ILE A 21 -7.47 3.89 8.43
N LYS A 22 -6.45 4.70 8.70
CA LYS A 22 -6.32 6.05 8.14
C LYS A 22 -5.75 6.02 6.72
N ALA A 23 -6.37 5.25 5.82
CA ALA A 23 -6.07 5.30 4.39
C ALA A 23 -6.61 6.61 3.76
N GLN A 24 -6.27 7.74 4.36
CA GLN A 24 -6.08 8.98 3.63
C GLN A 24 -4.69 8.90 2.99
N GLU A 25 -4.47 9.67 1.94
CA GLU A 25 -3.13 9.87 1.37
C GLU A 25 -2.10 10.05 2.51
N PRO A 26 -0.93 9.36 2.46
CA PRO A 26 0.02 9.37 3.57
C PRO A 26 0.27 10.79 4.08
N GLU A 27 -0.03 11.07 5.36
CA GLU A 27 0.42 12.31 5.98
C GLU A 27 1.94 12.40 5.79
N GLY A 28 2.44 13.55 5.37
CA GLY A 28 3.77 13.70 4.76
C GLY A 28 4.98 13.14 5.55
N GLU A 29 4.85 12.70 6.80
CA GLU A 29 5.93 12.00 7.50
C GLU A 29 6.16 10.57 6.97
N ASP A 30 5.13 9.91 6.44
CA ASP A 30 5.15 8.50 6.08
C ASP A 30 5.48 8.20 4.60
N PHE A 31 5.84 9.23 3.84
CA PHE A 31 6.29 9.13 2.45
C PHE A 31 7.49 8.16 2.33
N SER A 32 7.48 7.22 1.40
CA SER A 32 8.60 6.29 1.21
C SER A 32 9.60 6.85 0.20
N VAL A 33 10.90 6.91 0.56
CA VAL A 33 11.95 7.34 -0.37
C VAL A 33 12.62 6.14 -1.02
N ILE A 34 12.78 6.20 -2.34
CA ILE A 34 13.50 5.19 -3.13
C ILE A 34 14.77 5.85 -3.65
N LEU A 35 15.92 5.24 -3.36
CA LEU A 35 17.20 5.73 -3.85
C LEU A 35 17.47 5.24 -5.28
N GLN A 36 17.97 6.14 -6.12
CA GLN A 36 18.40 5.81 -7.47
C GLN A 36 19.70 5.01 -7.47
N LYS A 37 19.84 4.08 -8.42
CA LYS A 37 21.08 3.31 -8.58
C LYS A 37 22.06 4.00 -9.53
N LYS A 38 21.55 4.76 -10.50
CA LYS A 38 22.34 5.54 -11.46
C LYS A 38 21.90 7.00 -11.43
N ALA A 39 22.83 7.89 -11.77
CA ALA A 39 22.60 9.33 -11.86
C ALA A 39 21.39 9.69 -12.75
N ILE A 40 21.22 8.96 -13.85
CA ILE A 40 20.19 9.18 -14.87
C ILE A 40 18.79 8.67 -14.51
N ASP A 41 18.65 7.91 -13.41
CA ASP A 41 17.38 7.26 -13.05
C ASP A 41 16.42 8.20 -12.27
N CYS A 42 16.80 9.45 -12.00
CA CYS A 42 16.07 10.34 -11.07
C CYS A 42 14.60 10.54 -11.45
N GLY A 43 14.28 10.80 -12.72
CA GLY A 43 12.91 10.99 -13.21
C GLY A 43 12.03 9.75 -12.99
N PRO A 44 12.39 8.57 -13.54
CA PRO A 44 11.65 7.34 -13.32
C PRO A 44 11.54 6.91 -11.85
N VAL A 45 12.56 7.17 -11.01
CA VAL A 45 12.51 6.90 -9.56
C VAL A 45 11.54 7.86 -8.86
N CYS A 46 11.53 9.14 -9.22
CA CYS A 46 10.52 10.09 -8.72
C CYS A 46 9.09 9.65 -9.07
N LEU A 47 8.86 9.23 -10.32
CA LEU A 47 7.56 8.70 -10.74
C LEU A 47 7.21 7.41 -9.98
N GLN A 48 8.19 6.55 -9.69
CA GLN A 48 8.01 5.35 -8.89
C GLN A 48 7.52 5.68 -7.48
N MET A 49 8.12 6.69 -6.83
CA MET A 49 7.71 7.13 -5.49
C MET A 49 6.29 7.70 -5.49
N ILE A 50 5.92 8.49 -6.50
CA ILE A 50 4.56 9.07 -6.66
C ILE A 50 3.52 7.97 -6.88
N ALA A 51 3.78 7.02 -7.78
CA ALA A 51 2.88 5.90 -7.99
C ALA A 51 2.71 5.03 -6.73
N GLN A 52 3.80 4.82 -5.98
CA GLN A 52 3.77 4.08 -4.72
C GLN A 52 2.96 4.82 -3.64
N PHE A 53 3.04 6.15 -3.58
CA PHE A 53 2.23 6.96 -2.68
C PHE A 53 0.73 6.75 -2.92
N HIS A 54 0.30 6.70 -4.19
CA HIS A 54 -1.08 6.40 -4.55
C HIS A 54 -1.42 4.90 -4.49
N GLY A 55 -0.50 4.03 -4.06
CA GLY A 55 -0.78 2.62 -3.79
C GLY A 55 -0.39 1.64 -4.90
N ARG A 56 0.39 2.05 -5.91
CA ARG A 56 0.91 1.15 -6.96
C ARG A 56 2.42 1.07 -6.97
N MET A 57 2.94 -0.13 -6.71
CA MET A 57 4.36 -0.43 -6.86
C MET A 57 4.67 -0.81 -8.30
N TRP A 58 5.59 -0.07 -8.91
CA TRP A 58 6.09 -0.33 -10.26
C TRP A 58 7.56 -0.75 -10.22
N LYS A 59 7.97 -1.59 -11.18
CA LYS A 59 9.39 -1.88 -11.38
C LYS A 59 10.03 -0.69 -12.10
N LEU A 60 11.18 -0.23 -11.61
CA LEU A 60 11.92 0.88 -12.21
C LEU A 60 12.16 0.66 -13.72
N LYS A 61 12.58 -0.55 -14.11
CA LYS A 61 12.81 -0.90 -15.54
C LYS A 61 11.59 -0.63 -16.42
N THR A 62 10.38 -0.91 -15.91
CA THR A 62 9.12 -0.67 -16.63
C THR A 62 8.90 0.83 -16.80
N LEU A 63 9.04 1.61 -15.73
CA LEU A 63 8.90 3.07 -15.78
C LEU A 63 9.95 3.73 -16.66
N SER A 64 11.22 3.30 -16.60
CA SER A 64 12.27 3.79 -17.50
C SER A 64 11.94 3.53 -18.97
N THR A 65 11.30 2.39 -19.27
CA THR A 65 10.87 2.05 -20.64
C THR A 65 9.74 2.96 -21.09
N TYR A 66 8.70 3.14 -20.26
CA TYR A 66 7.59 4.04 -20.58
C TYR A 66 8.03 5.50 -20.69
N ALA A 67 9.01 5.90 -19.90
CA ALA A 67 9.56 7.25 -19.92
C ALA A 67 10.55 7.49 -21.07
N LYS A 68 10.78 6.47 -21.93
CA LYS A 68 11.71 6.51 -23.06
C LYS A 68 13.11 6.98 -22.64
N MET A 69 13.56 6.54 -21.46
CA MET A 69 14.85 6.94 -20.88
C MET A 69 16.00 6.49 -21.78
N ASP A 70 16.93 7.41 -22.05
CA ASP A 70 18.15 7.14 -22.81
C ASP A 70 19.41 7.36 -21.96
N SER A 71 20.59 7.44 -22.61
CA SER A 71 21.86 7.66 -21.91
C SER A 71 22.00 9.05 -21.28
N SER A 72 21.15 10.01 -21.65
CA SER A 72 21.11 11.38 -21.11
C SER A 72 20.13 11.53 -19.95
N GLY A 73 19.29 10.53 -19.68
CA GLY A 73 18.27 10.55 -18.64
C GLY A 73 16.86 10.59 -19.22
N THR A 74 15.96 11.33 -18.57
CA THR A 74 14.54 11.41 -18.94
C THR A 74 14.09 12.86 -19.02
N THR A 75 13.29 13.19 -20.03
CA THR A 75 12.68 14.52 -20.19
C THR A 75 11.37 14.62 -19.42
N LEU A 76 10.93 15.85 -19.11
CA LEU A 76 9.59 16.08 -18.53
C LEU A 76 8.47 15.46 -19.38
N LEU A 77 8.60 15.52 -20.71
CA LEU A 77 7.65 14.89 -21.63
C LEU A 77 7.65 13.36 -21.49
N GLY A 78 8.82 12.73 -21.40
CA GLY A 78 8.90 11.29 -21.15
C GLY A 78 8.29 10.88 -19.81
N ILE A 79 8.50 11.67 -18.75
CA ILE A 79 7.85 11.45 -17.45
C ILE A 79 6.32 11.59 -17.57
N SER A 80 5.83 12.57 -18.33
CA SER A 80 4.40 12.79 -18.60
C SER A 80 3.76 11.59 -19.29
N GLU A 81 4.36 11.14 -20.40
CA GLU A 81 3.87 9.97 -21.13
C GLU A 81 3.89 8.70 -20.27
N ALA A 82 4.92 8.51 -19.45
CA ALA A 82 5.01 7.39 -18.53
C ALA A 82 3.94 7.46 -17.43
N ALA A 83 3.72 8.63 -16.84
CA ALA A 83 2.69 8.87 -15.84
C ALA A 83 1.30 8.55 -16.40
N ASP A 84 1.00 9.04 -17.60
CA ASP A 84 -0.26 8.75 -18.28
C ASP A 84 -0.46 7.25 -18.53
N THR A 85 0.60 6.56 -18.96
CA THR A 85 0.60 5.11 -19.22
C THR A 85 0.33 4.27 -17.97
N ILE A 86 0.69 4.77 -16.79
CA ILE A 86 0.45 4.07 -15.51
C ILE A 86 -0.82 4.53 -14.79
N GLY A 87 -1.67 5.33 -15.46
CA GLY A 87 -2.95 5.77 -14.93
C GLY A 87 -2.88 7.03 -14.05
N LEU A 88 -1.80 7.81 -14.11
CA LEU A 88 -1.71 9.11 -13.45
C LEU A 88 -2.04 10.23 -14.42
N LYS A 89 -3.03 11.05 -14.08
CA LYS A 89 -3.23 12.34 -14.71
C LYS A 89 -2.10 13.24 -14.26
N ASN A 90 -1.54 14.02 -15.18
CA ASN A 90 -0.38 14.85 -14.87
C ASN A 90 -0.42 16.19 -15.62
N VAL A 91 0.19 17.22 -15.04
CA VAL A 91 0.34 18.53 -15.67
C VAL A 91 1.66 19.17 -15.30
N GLY A 92 2.44 19.59 -16.30
CA GLY A 92 3.63 20.40 -16.13
C GLY A 92 3.28 21.88 -16.04
N ILE A 93 3.71 22.56 -14.98
CA ILE A 93 3.44 23.97 -14.74
C ILE A 93 4.74 24.73 -14.44
N ARG A 94 4.74 26.02 -14.79
CA ARG A 94 5.72 26.99 -14.31
C ARG A 94 5.02 27.96 -13.36
N THR A 95 5.41 27.95 -12.09
CA THR A 95 4.62 28.59 -11.04
C THR A 95 5.47 29.16 -9.91
N THR A 96 4.85 29.89 -8.98
CA THR A 96 5.51 30.45 -7.80
C THR A 96 5.40 29.51 -6.59
N TYR A 97 6.23 29.75 -5.57
CA TYR A 97 6.15 29.00 -4.31
C TYR A 97 4.76 29.08 -3.67
N ASN A 98 4.14 30.27 -3.69
CA ASN A 98 2.85 30.48 -3.02
C ASN A 98 1.73 29.70 -3.72
N ASN A 99 1.76 29.62 -5.05
CA ASN A 99 0.81 28.81 -5.79
C ASN A 99 1.00 27.31 -5.50
N LEU A 100 2.25 26.81 -5.42
CA LEU A 100 2.48 25.43 -4.99
C LEU A 100 1.94 25.16 -3.58
N LEU A 101 2.14 26.10 -2.65
CA LEU A 101 1.66 25.97 -1.28
C LEU A 101 0.13 25.91 -1.20
N GLN A 102 -0.58 26.63 -2.08
CA GLN A 102 -2.03 26.80 -2.01
C GLN A 102 -2.81 25.80 -2.87
N GLU A 103 -2.26 25.38 -4.01
CA GLU A 103 -3.03 24.71 -5.06
C GLU A 103 -2.46 23.34 -5.49
N ALA A 104 -1.19 23.03 -5.17
CA ALA A 104 -0.58 21.80 -5.68
C ALA A 104 -1.04 20.56 -4.87
N PRO A 105 -1.57 19.52 -5.52
CA PRO A 105 -1.78 18.23 -4.88
C PRO A 105 -0.42 17.62 -4.52
N LEU A 106 -0.35 16.96 -3.37
CA LEU A 106 0.85 16.26 -2.91
C LEU A 106 0.71 14.76 -3.19
N PRO A 107 1.82 14.07 -3.49
CA PRO A 107 3.14 14.62 -3.81
C PRO A 107 3.21 15.18 -5.24
N PHE A 108 4.14 16.09 -5.47
CA PHE A 108 4.45 16.58 -6.83
C PHE A 108 5.95 16.52 -7.11
N MET A 109 6.32 16.51 -8.39
CA MET A 109 7.72 16.51 -8.82
C MET A 109 8.17 17.92 -9.17
N VAL A 110 9.43 18.25 -8.91
CA VAL A 110 10.02 19.52 -9.36
C VAL A 110 11.31 19.29 -10.12
N HIS A 111 11.56 20.16 -11.09
CA HIS A 111 12.87 20.24 -11.75
C HIS A 111 13.84 20.97 -10.81
N TRP A 112 15.01 20.40 -10.58
CA TRP A 112 15.93 20.76 -9.51
C TRP A 112 17.33 21.01 -10.07
N ASN A 113 17.94 22.15 -9.74
CA ASN A 113 19.29 22.54 -10.20
C ASN A 113 19.53 22.40 -11.72
N ASN A 114 18.49 22.55 -12.53
CA ASN A 114 18.51 22.45 -13.99
C ASN A 114 18.92 21.09 -14.58
N ASN A 115 19.10 20.04 -13.79
CA ASN A 115 19.56 18.74 -14.27
C ASN A 115 19.06 17.54 -13.45
N HIS A 116 18.16 17.74 -12.50
CA HIS A 116 17.69 16.71 -11.57
C HIS A 116 16.18 16.81 -11.35
N PHE A 117 15.60 15.71 -10.85
CA PHE A 117 14.21 15.67 -10.42
C PHE A 117 14.13 15.19 -8.99
N VAL A 118 13.29 15.86 -8.20
CA VAL A 118 13.00 15.49 -6.81
C VAL A 118 11.50 15.54 -6.55
N VAL A 119 11.03 14.81 -5.54
CA VAL A 119 9.62 14.80 -5.15
C VAL A 119 9.40 15.65 -3.90
N VAL A 120 8.45 16.58 -3.96
CA VAL A 120 7.96 17.31 -2.79
C VAL A 120 6.77 16.56 -2.22
N TYR A 121 6.86 16.16 -0.95
CA TYR A 121 5.80 15.41 -0.26
C TYR A 121 5.19 16.18 0.92
N LYS A 122 5.74 17.35 1.27
CA LYS A 122 5.16 18.29 2.23
C LYS A 122 5.70 19.69 1.97
N ILE A 123 4.84 20.70 2.05
CA ILE A 123 5.20 22.11 1.87
C ILE A 123 4.44 22.96 2.88
N THR A 124 5.10 23.96 3.47
CA THR A 124 4.49 24.97 4.34
C THR A 124 4.96 26.37 3.94
N ASP A 125 4.51 27.40 4.65
CA ASP A 125 5.01 28.78 4.51
C ASP A 125 6.55 28.90 4.68
N LYS A 126 7.15 28.05 5.52
CA LYS A 126 8.55 28.13 5.96
C LYS A 126 9.45 27.02 5.43
N ASN A 127 8.92 25.81 5.25
CA ASN A 127 9.72 24.63 5.00
C ASN A 127 9.14 23.78 3.86
N VAL A 128 10.02 23.05 3.19
CA VAL A 128 9.68 22.05 2.17
C VAL A 128 10.37 20.74 2.51
N TRP A 129 9.64 19.64 2.43
CA TRP A 129 10.20 18.31 2.59
C TRP A 129 10.27 17.64 1.23
N VAL A 130 11.48 17.21 0.88
CA VAL A 130 11.86 16.71 -0.42
C VAL A 130 12.37 15.29 -0.27
N ALA A 131 11.86 14.38 -1.08
CA ALA A 131 12.45 13.07 -1.32
C ALA A 131 13.33 13.18 -2.57
N ASP A 132 14.64 13.26 -2.36
CA ASP A 132 15.63 13.30 -3.42
C ASP A 132 16.11 11.86 -3.70
N PRO A 133 15.93 11.33 -4.91
CA PRO A 133 16.40 9.99 -5.26
C PRO A 133 17.91 9.77 -5.02
N ALA A 134 18.73 10.82 -5.05
CA ALA A 134 20.18 10.72 -4.90
C ALA A 134 20.63 10.64 -3.43
N ILE A 135 19.91 11.27 -2.51
CA ILE A 135 20.39 11.47 -1.12
C ILE A 135 19.36 11.12 -0.03
N GLY A 136 18.10 10.84 -0.40
CA GLY A 136 17.05 10.49 0.54
C GLY A 136 16.13 11.66 0.91
N LYS A 137 15.51 11.59 2.09
CA LYS A 137 14.62 12.65 2.58
C LYS A 137 15.42 13.83 3.12
N VAL A 138 15.11 15.04 2.65
CA VAL A 138 15.74 16.29 3.08
C VAL A 138 14.67 17.33 3.39
N LYS A 139 14.89 18.11 4.44
CA LYS A 139 14.07 19.28 4.78
C LYS A 139 14.84 20.55 4.43
N TYR A 140 14.23 21.40 3.61
CA TYR A 140 14.77 22.70 3.22
C TYR A 140 13.92 23.82 3.82
N THR A 141 14.56 24.95 4.13
CA THR A 141 13.84 26.21 4.28
C THR A 141 13.30 26.67 2.92
N LYS A 142 12.24 27.50 2.90
CA LYS A 142 11.70 28.12 1.68
C LYS A 142 12.81 28.76 0.83
N LYS A 143 13.76 29.45 1.48
CA LYS A 143 14.88 30.13 0.82
C LYS A 143 15.81 29.15 0.11
N GLU A 144 16.22 28.08 0.79
CA GLU A 144 17.10 27.05 0.21
C GLU A 144 16.40 26.32 -0.93
N PHE A 145 15.13 25.94 -0.74
CA PHE A 145 14.35 25.29 -1.79
C PHE A 145 14.25 26.15 -3.04
N CYS A 146 13.90 27.44 -2.90
CA CYS A 146 13.79 28.36 -4.03
C CYS A 146 15.13 28.57 -4.75
N LYS A 147 16.26 28.52 -4.03
CA LYS A 147 17.60 28.61 -4.64
C LYS A 147 17.86 27.48 -5.64
N HIS A 148 17.32 26.29 -5.39
CA HIS A 148 17.53 25.11 -6.22
C HIS A 148 16.42 24.91 -7.27
N TRP A 149 15.18 25.29 -6.95
CA TRP A 149 14.01 25.04 -7.77
C TRP A 149 13.73 26.12 -8.84
N LEU A 150 14.07 27.38 -8.57
CA LEU A 150 13.82 28.46 -9.52
C LEU A 150 14.83 28.40 -10.67
N THR A 151 14.35 28.47 -11.91
CA THR A 151 15.13 28.07 -13.10
C THR A 151 15.35 29.17 -14.14
N SER A 152 14.65 30.32 -14.06
CA SER A 152 14.60 31.30 -15.15
C SER A 152 15.25 32.65 -14.80
N LEU A 153 15.93 33.24 -15.79
CA LEU A 153 16.36 34.66 -15.75
C LEU A 153 15.19 35.63 -16.03
N GLU A 154 14.26 35.22 -16.91
CA GLU A 154 13.10 36.05 -17.31
C GLU A 154 12.00 36.10 -16.23
N GLU A 155 11.71 34.96 -15.60
CA GLU A 155 10.78 34.86 -14.47
C GLU A 155 11.49 34.34 -13.21
N PRO A 156 12.30 35.17 -12.52
CA PRO A 156 13.21 34.73 -11.46
C PRO A 156 12.50 34.14 -10.24
N ASN A 157 11.19 34.40 -10.11
CA ASN A 157 10.37 33.92 -8.99
C ASN A 157 9.54 32.67 -9.34
N LYS A 158 9.76 32.06 -10.52
CA LYS A 158 9.05 30.85 -10.94
C LYS A 158 9.99 29.66 -11.17
N GLY A 159 9.51 28.48 -10.80
CA GLY A 159 10.16 27.19 -11.05
C GLY A 159 9.22 26.25 -11.79
N VAL A 160 9.76 25.12 -12.25
CA VAL A 160 9.00 24.10 -12.97
C VAL A 160 8.59 22.99 -12.01
N ALA A 161 7.31 22.66 -12.01
CA ALA A 161 6.73 21.57 -11.23
C ALA A 161 5.84 20.70 -12.12
N MET A 162 5.62 19.47 -11.70
CA MET A 162 4.74 18.52 -12.36
C MET A 162 3.81 17.94 -11.30
N LEU A 163 2.52 18.17 -11.48
CA LEU A 163 1.46 17.76 -10.55
C LEU A 163 0.85 16.45 -11.02
N PHE A 164 0.36 15.64 -10.08
CA PHE A 164 -0.19 14.31 -10.35
C PHE A 164 -1.50 14.09 -9.60
N GLU A 165 -2.42 13.36 -10.24
CA GLU A 165 -3.64 12.83 -9.64
C GLU A 165 -3.89 11.42 -10.20
N THR A 166 -4.58 10.56 -9.47
CA THR A 166 -4.99 9.26 -10.00
C THR A 166 -6.15 9.43 -10.99
N LYS A 167 -6.10 8.74 -12.13
CA LYS A 167 -7.28 8.55 -12.99
C LYS A 167 -8.25 7.56 -12.33
N ASP A 168 -9.51 7.56 -12.75
CA ASP A 168 -10.53 6.63 -12.24
C ASP A 168 -10.12 5.15 -12.44
N ASP A 169 -9.39 4.88 -13.51
CA ASP A 169 -8.89 3.57 -13.89
C ASP A 169 -7.46 3.29 -13.37
N PHE A 170 -6.93 4.10 -12.44
CA PHE A 170 -5.53 4.00 -11.98
C PHE A 170 -5.11 2.61 -11.54
N PHE A 171 -6.00 1.84 -10.90
CA PHE A 171 -5.71 0.47 -10.45
C PHE A 171 -5.97 -0.59 -11.53
N GLU A 172 -6.68 -0.24 -12.60
CA GLU A 172 -7.06 -1.13 -13.70
C GLU A 172 -6.06 -1.08 -14.85
N VAL A 173 -5.51 0.11 -15.15
CA VAL A 173 -4.57 0.33 -16.25
C VAL A 173 -3.30 -0.48 -16.01
N ASN A 174 -2.98 -1.35 -16.98
CA ASN A 174 -1.80 -2.22 -16.92
C ASN A 174 -1.75 -3.02 -15.60
N ASN A 175 -2.91 -3.40 -15.07
CA ASN A 175 -3.01 -4.18 -13.85
C ASN A 175 -2.32 -5.53 -14.04
N GLN A 176 -1.31 -5.80 -13.21
CA GLN A 176 -0.49 -7.01 -13.29
C GLN A 176 -1.05 -8.15 -12.44
N ILE A 177 -2.10 -7.90 -11.64
CA ILE A 177 -2.68 -8.91 -10.75
C ILE A 177 -3.59 -9.84 -11.56
N PRO A 178 -3.27 -11.15 -11.64
CA PRO A 178 -4.09 -12.07 -12.40
C PRO A 178 -5.45 -12.30 -11.72
N VAL A 179 -6.48 -12.58 -12.52
CA VAL A 179 -7.76 -13.07 -12.02
C VAL A 179 -7.71 -14.59 -11.99
N ASN A 180 -7.98 -15.18 -10.83
CA ASN A 180 -8.12 -16.63 -10.71
C ASN A 180 -9.48 -17.06 -11.28
N PRO A 181 -9.53 -18.02 -12.22
CA PRO A 181 -10.79 -18.44 -12.85
C PRO A 181 -11.70 -19.25 -11.91
N ASN A 182 -11.17 -19.78 -10.81
CA ASN A 182 -11.93 -20.62 -9.88
C ASN A 182 -12.92 -19.79 -9.07
N LYS A 183 -14.08 -20.40 -8.79
CA LYS A 183 -15.06 -19.87 -7.83
C LYS A 183 -14.81 -20.48 -6.47
N TYR A 184 -14.78 -19.62 -5.46
CA TYR A 184 -14.57 -20.00 -4.07
C TYR A 184 -15.88 -19.84 -3.32
N ASN A 185 -16.26 -20.85 -2.54
CA ASN A 185 -17.54 -20.85 -1.82
C ASN A 185 -17.33 -21.22 -0.36
N LYS A 186 -18.27 -20.81 0.49
CA LYS A 186 -18.36 -21.24 1.89
C LYS A 186 -18.20 -22.77 2.00
N SER A 187 -17.35 -23.24 2.91
CA SER A 187 -17.27 -24.67 3.24
C SER A 187 -18.62 -25.20 3.73
N LEU A 188 -18.97 -26.43 3.36
CA LEU A 188 -20.14 -27.13 3.89
C LEU A 188 -20.03 -27.39 5.39
N GLU A 189 -18.81 -27.45 5.92
CA GLU A 189 -18.50 -27.66 7.33
C GLU A 189 -18.69 -26.38 8.18
N ALA A 190 -18.88 -25.22 7.54
CA ALA A 190 -19.06 -23.96 8.26
C ALA A 190 -20.51 -23.83 8.77
N ASP A 191 -20.64 -23.77 10.10
CA ASP A 191 -21.89 -23.92 10.85
C ASP A 191 -22.30 -22.64 11.62
N LEU A 192 -21.38 -21.70 11.82
CA LEU A 192 -21.59 -20.48 12.59
C LEU A 192 -21.31 -19.23 11.75
N LEU A 193 -22.29 -18.34 11.65
CA LEU A 193 -22.12 -17.03 11.03
C LEU A 193 -21.76 -15.99 12.09
N VAL A 194 -20.58 -15.40 11.97
CA VAL A 194 -20.17 -14.27 12.79
C VAL A 194 -20.35 -12.99 11.98
N LYS A 195 -21.20 -12.08 12.47
CA LYS A 195 -21.56 -10.83 11.77
C LYS A 195 -20.69 -9.67 12.26
N SER A 196 -20.36 -8.76 11.34
CA SER A 196 -19.83 -7.46 11.74
C SER A 196 -20.90 -6.67 12.52
N LYS A 197 -20.47 -5.99 13.57
CA LYS A 197 -21.18 -5.00 14.38
C LYS A 197 -20.84 -3.56 13.96
N LYS A 198 -19.65 -3.34 13.38
CA LYS A 198 -19.12 -2.02 13.03
C LYS A 198 -19.45 -1.57 11.60
N GLY A 199 -19.69 -2.52 10.69
CA GLY A 199 -19.75 -2.21 9.27
C GLY A 199 -20.96 -2.80 8.55
N PRO A 200 -20.91 -2.82 7.21
CA PRO A 200 -21.86 -3.44 6.30
C PRO A 200 -22.53 -4.71 6.81
N LYS A 201 -23.65 -5.06 6.15
CA LYS A 201 -24.22 -6.40 6.16
C LYS A 201 -23.19 -7.42 5.62
N LEU A 202 -22.14 -7.72 6.37
CA LEU A 202 -21.05 -8.62 6.03
C LEU A 202 -20.81 -9.53 7.24
N GLY A 203 -20.39 -10.74 6.95
CA GLY A 203 -20.07 -11.72 7.98
C GLY A 203 -19.06 -12.75 7.48
N LEU A 204 -18.63 -13.57 8.43
CA LEU A 204 -17.71 -14.66 8.22
C LEU A 204 -18.36 -15.94 8.74
N TRP A 205 -18.63 -16.86 7.83
CA TRP A 205 -18.99 -18.22 8.21
C TRP A 205 -17.75 -18.99 8.66
N ILE A 206 -17.81 -19.57 9.85
CA ILE A 206 -16.74 -20.39 10.42
C ILE A 206 -17.26 -21.78 10.77
N ASN A 207 -16.34 -22.75 10.85
CA ASN A 207 -16.61 -24.03 11.48
C ASN A 207 -16.27 -23.90 12.99
N SER A 208 -17.29 -23.84 13.82
CA SER A 208 -17.21 -23.65 15.27
C SER A 208 -16.55 -24.82 16.01
N SER A 209 -16.46 -26.00 15.37
CA SER A 209 -15.78 -27.16 15.92
C SER A 209 -14.26 -27.01 15.88
N VAL A 210 -13.71 -26.29 14.89
CA VAL A 210 -12.27 -26.14 14.69
C VAL A 210 -11.76 -24.71 14.91
N TRP A 211 -12.63 -23.71 14.81
CA TRP A 211 -12.31 -22.30 15.11
C TRP A 211 -12.99 -21.84 16.39
N LYS A 212 -12.25 -21.08 17.20
CA LYS A 212 -12.75 -20.44 18.41
C LYS A 212 -12.54 -18.94 18.32
N ALA A 213 -13.62 -18.16 18.45
CA ALA A 213 -13.54 -16.71 18.59
C ALA A 213 -12.88 -16.34 19.92
N LEU A 214 -11.99 -15.37 19.90
CA LEU A 214 -11.38 -14.81 21.10
C LEU A 214 -12.36 -13.80 21.73
N GLY A 215 -12.46 -13.79 23.06
CA GLY A 215 -13.40 -12.93 23.78
C GLY A 215 -13.10 -11.42 23.68
N ARG A 216 -11.92 -11.05 23.18
CA ARG A 216 -11.53 -9.69 22.82
C ARG A 216 -10.70 -9.73 21.53
N PRO A 217 -10.86 -8.75 20.62
CA PRO A 217 -10.01 -8.65 19.45
C PRO A 217 -8.55 -8.41 19.88
N LEU A 218 -7.61 -8.81 19.02
CA LEU A 218 -6.19 -8.69 19.33
C LEU A 218 -5.72 -7.22 19.42
N ASN A 219 -6.42 -6.28 18.75
CA ASN A 219 -6.27 -4.83 18.90
C ASN A 219 -7.56 -4.11 18.48
N GLU A 220 -7.57 -2.77 18.49
CA GLU A 220 -8.72 -1.94 18.12
C GLU A 220 -9.09 -1.96 16.63
N ASN A 221 -8.11 -2.25 15.76
CA ASN A 221 -8.28 -2.36 14.31
C ASN A 221 -9.05 -3.63 13.92
N PHE A 222 -8.93 -4.69 14.71
CA PHE A 222 -9.71 -5.91 14.50
C PHE A 222 -11.05 -5.85 15.21
N GLU A 223 -12.07 -6.29 14.49
CA GLU A 223 -13.38 -6.47 15.09
C GLU A 223 -13.50 -7.85 15.73
N LEU A 224 -13.00 -8.88 15.04
CA LEU A 224 -13.05 -10.27 15.49
C LEU A 224 -11.71 -10.94 15.28
N THR A 225 -11.34 -11.82 16.21
CA THR A 225 -10.14 -12.64 16.11
C THR A 225 -10.46 -14.07 16.50
N PHE A 226 -9.79 -15.01 15.85
CA PHE A 226 -10.02 -16.43 15.99
C PHE A 226 -8.70 -17.17 16.17
N THR A 227 -8.76 -18.30 16.85
CA THR A 227 -7.68 -19.28 16.91
C THR A 227 -8.22 -20.63 16.45
N ALA A 228 -7.39 -21.38 15.72
CA ALA A 228 -7.63 -22.80 15.55
C ALA A 228 -7.60 -23.48 16.93
N LYS A 229 -8.48 -24.45 17.16
CA LYS A 229 -8.49 -25.25 18.39
C LYS A 229 -7.34 -26.26 18.44
N GLU A 230 -6.90 -26.71 17.27
CA GLU A 230 -5.76 -27.58 17.08
C GLU A 230 -4.71 -26.85 16.22
N GLY A 231 -3.50 -26.67 16.76
CA GLY A 231 -2.40 -25.97 16.08
C GLY A 231 -2.20 -24.51 16.52
N GLN A 232 -1.34 -23.79 15.80
CA GLN A 232 -0.92 -22.40 16.09
C GLN A 232 -1.35 -21.43 14.98
N ILE A 233 -2.56 -21.60 14.44
CA ILE A 233 -3.09 -20.76 13.37
C ILE A 233 -4.08 -19.76 13.97
N TYR A 234 -3.90 -18.51 13.58
CA TYR A 234 -4.74 -17.40 14.00
C TYR A 234 -5.44 -16.80 12.79
N ALA A 235 -6.60 -16.21 13.03
CA ALA A 235 -7.30 -15.39 12.05
C ALA A 235 -7.76 -14.08 12.67
N ALA A 236 -7.80 -13.03 11.87
CA ALA A 236 -8.34 -11.74 12.27
C ALA A 236 -9.23 -11.17 11.16
N PHE A 237 -10.23 -10.41 11.58
CA PHE A 237 -11.24 -9.80 10.75
C PHE A 237 -11.32 -8.32 11.12
N ALA A 238 -10.89 -7.46 10.21
CA ALA A 238 -10.95 -6.02 10.33
C ALA A 238 -12.01 -5.46 9.38
N VAL A 239 -12.75 -4.46 9.87
CA VAL A 239 -13.78 -3.76 9.10
C VAL A 239 -13.58 -2.28 9.27
N ASP A 240 -13.63 -1.58 8.14
CA ASP A 240 -13.68 -0.13 8.08
C ASP A 240 -14.89 0.33 7.25
N THR A 241 -15.47 1.48 7.58
CA THR A 241 -16.64 2.02 6.88
C THR A 241 -16.27 2.81 5.62
N THR A 242 -14.98 3.07 5.37
CA THR A 242 -14.46 3.77 4.20
C THR A 242 -14.21 2.79 3.07
N GLN A 243 -14.56 3.20 1.85
CA GLN A 243 -14.25 2.43 0.65
C GLN A 243 -12.81 2.75 0.23
N ILE A 244 -11.93 1.76 0.34
CA ILE A 244 -10.50 1.87 0.04
C ILE A 244 -10.17 0.92 -1.12
N PRO A 245 -9.51 1.39 -2.19
CA PRO A 245 -9.06 0.52 -3.27
C PRO A 245 -8.23 -0.68 -2.76
N LEU A 246 -8.48 -1.87 -3.30
CA LEU A 246 -7.89 -3.12 -2.81
C LEU A 246 -6.35 -3.13 -2.91
N GLU A 247 -5.84 -2.53 -3.98
CA GLU A 247 -4.42 -2.43 -4.28
C GLU A 247 -3.73 -1.46 -3.34
N LEU A 248 -4.42 -0.38 -2.94
CA LEU A 248 -3.93 0.56 -1.94
C LEU A 248 -3.77 -0.14 -0.58
N LEU A 249 -4.77 -0.91 -0.14
CA LEU A 249 -4.70 -1.72 1.08
C LEU A 249 -3.50 -2.67 1.05
N LYS A 250 -3.38 -3.45 -0.03
CA LYS A 250 -2.25 -4.37 -0.23
C LYS A 250 -0.91 -3.63 -0.12
N THR A 251 -0.77 -2.52 -0.84
CA THR A 251 0.48 -1.75 -0.89
C THR A 251 0.80 -1.17 0.48
N GLN A 252 -0.15 -0.54 1.16
CA GLN A 252 0.04 -0.01 2.51
C GLN A 252 0.44 -1.09 3.51
N THR A 253 -0.26 -2.23 3.52
CA THR A 253 0.12 -3.37 4.37
C THR A 253 1.54 -3.82 4.09
N HIS A 254 1.92 -3.97 2.82
CA HIS A 254 3.27 -4.39 2.45
C HIS A 254 4.34 -3.38 2.85
N LEU A 255 4.08 -2.07 2.71
CA LEU A 255 5.01 -1.03 3.15
C LEU A 255 5.20 -1.04 4.68
N THR A 256 4.12 -1.25 5.44
CA THR A 256 4.21 -1.47 6.89
C THR A 256 5.01 -2.72 7.22
N ASN A 257 4.84 -3.81 6.47
CA ASN A 257 5.69 -5.00 6.62
C ASN A 257 7.16 -4.69 6.35
N LEU A 258 7.49 -3.91 5.31
CA LEU A 258 8.87 -3.54 4.97
C LEU A 258 9.56 -2.65 6.03
N LYS A 259 8.78 -1.82 6.76
CA LYS A 259 9.30 -1.05 7.90
C LYS A 259 9.77 -1.94 9.05
N ILE A 260 9.13 -3.10 9.24
CA ILE A 260 9.43 -4.05 10.32
C ILE A 260 10.47 -5.09 9.86
N ASP A 261 10.27 -5.66 8.67
CA ASP A 261 11.17 -6.60 8.01
C ASP A 261 11.49 -6.10 6.59
N PRO A 262 12.69 -5.53 6.36
CA PRO A 262 13.11 -5.08 5.02
C PRO A 262 13.17 -6.20 3.97
N LYS A 263 13.09 -7.47 4.37
CA LYS A 263 13.04 -8.64 3.49
C LYS A 263 11.62 -9.21 3.31
N ALA A 264 10.59 -8.52 3.80
CA ALA A 264 9.21 -8.92 3.61
C ALA A 264 8.88 -9.04 2.12
N LYS A 265 8.03 -10.02 1.76
CA LYS A 265 7.70 -10.35 0.37
C LYS A 265 6.22 -10.59 0.18
N ILE A 266 5.70 -10.13 -0.95
CA ILE A 266 4.47 -10.67 -1.53
C ILE A 266 4.87 -11.93 -2.32
N LEU A 267 4.37 -13.08 -1.91
CA LEU A 267 4.65 -14.39 -2.55
C LEU A 267 3.66 -14.70 -3.67
N LYS A 268 2.39 -14.29 -3.50
CA LYS A 268 1.33 -14.47 -4.50
C LYS A 268 0.28 -13.38 -4.32
N GLU A 269 -0.29 -12.93 -5.43
CA GLU A 269 -1.48 -12.09 -5.47
C GLU A 269 -2.37 -12.50 -6.63
N GLU A 270 -3.68 -12.49 -6.41
CA GLU A 270 -4.68 -12.75 -7.47
C GLU A 270 -6.05 -12.22 -7.03
N TYR A 271 -6.87 -11.77 -7.98
CA TYR A 271 -8.29 -11.57 -7.69
C TYR A 271 -9.01 -12.92 -7.65
N ARG A 272 -9.97 -13.06 -6.73
CA ARG A 272 -10.82 -14.24 -6.61
C ARG A 272 -12.28 -13.84 -6.52
N MET A 273 -13.17 -14.72 -6.98
CA MET A 273 -14.60 -14.61 -6.75
C MET A 273 -15.00 -15.53 -5.59
N VAL A 274 -15.31 -14.95 -4.43
CA VAL A 274 -15.64 -15.66 -3.18
C VAL A 274 -17.09 -15.37 -2.80
N ASN A 275 -17.97 -16.37 -2.87
CA ASN A 275 -19.41 -16.21 -2.61
C ASN A 275 -20.05 -15.04 -3.40
N GLY A 276 -19.57 -14.78 -4.62
CA GLY A 276 -20.01 -13.66 -5.47
C GLY A 276 -19.28 -12.33 -5.22
N LEU A 277 -18.42 -12.24 -4.21
CA LEU A 277 -17.61 -11.07 -3.91
C LEU A 277 -16.28 -11.12 -4.67
N LYS A 278 -15.92 -10.02 -5.34
CA LYS A 278 -14.57 -9.84 -5.89
C LYS A 278 -13.63 -9.46 -4.75
N VAL A 279 -12.66 -10.33 -4.44
CA VAL A 279 -11.66 -10.10 -3.39
C VAL A 279 -10.26 -10.10 -3.99
N LEU A 280 -9.34 -9.38 -3.37
CA LEU A 280 -7.91 -9.49 -3.65
C LEU A 280 -7.28 -10.43 -2.62
N PHE A 281 -6.81 -11.59 -3.10
CA PHE A 281 -6.02 -12.52 -2.29
C PHE A 281 -4.55 -12.14 -2.33
N VAL A 282 -3.90 -12.10 -1.17
CA VAL A 282 -2.47 -11.85 -1.05
C VAL A 282 -1.85 -12.86 -0.10
N LYS A 283 -0.88 -13.65 -0.57
CA LYS A 283 0.00 -14.46 0.27
C LYS A 283 1.30 -13.70 0.44
N ARG A 284 1.65 -13.35 1.68
CA ARG A 284 2.85 -12.57 2.01
C ARG A 284 3.66 -13.22 3.12
N GLN A 285 4.95 -12.90 3.18
CA GLN A 285 5.90 -13.41 4.16
C GLN A 285 6.63 -12.26 4.84
N ALA A 286 6.84 -12.37 6.15
CA ALA A 286 7.73 -11.50 6.91
C ALA A 286 8.50 -12.33 7.96
N VAL A 287 9.67 -11.86 8.35
CA VAL A 287 10.51 -12.44 9.39
C VAL A 287 10.34 -11.65 10.68
N LEU A 288 10.01 -12.33 11.77
CA LEU A 288 9.87 -11.74 13.10
C LEU A 288 10.64 -12.58 14.11
N GLU A 289 11.54 -11.95 14.87
CA GLU A 289 12.38 -12.62 15.88
C GLU A 289 13.01 -13.93 15.35
N ALA A 290 13.60 -13.86 14.15
CA ALA A 290 14.19 -14.98 13.40
C ALA A 290 13.24 -16.09 12.94
N SER A 291 11.92 -15.95 13.15
CA SER A 291 10.90 -16.86 12.65
C SER A 291 10.24 -16.31 11.39
N GLU A 292 10.11 -17.15 10.36
CA GLU A 292 9.36 -16.80 9.16
C GLU A 292 7.85 -16.98 9.40
N PHE A 293 7.08 -15.92 9.23
CA PHE A 293 5.62 -15.94 9.24
C PHE A 293 5.08 -15.77 7.83
N VAL A 294 3.95 -16.42 7.56
CA VAL A 294 3.19 -16.21 6.33
C VAL A 294 1.78 -15.81 6.70
N PHE A 295 1.25 -14.89 5.91
CA PHE A 295 -0.07 -14.32 6.04
C PHE A 295 -0.83 -14.56 4.73
N LEU A 296 -2.08 -14.96 4.86
CA LEU A 296 -3.03 -15.06 3.75
C LEU A 296 -4.12 -14.03 4.01
N ASP A 297 -4.16 -13.00 3.18
CA ASP A 297 -5.13 -11.90 3.28
C ASP A 297 -6.18 -12.02 2.17
N TYR A 298 -7.44 -11.77 2.53
CA TYR A 298 -8.50 -11.34 1.62
C TYR A 298 -8.80 -9.88 1.92
N TYR A 299 -8.58 -9.03 0.93
CA TYR A 299 -9.10 -7.67 0.92
C TYR A 299 -10.39 -7.62 0.11
N PHE A 300 -11.41 -7.00 0.67
CA PHE A 300 -12.67 -6.69 0.01
C PHE A 300 -13.01 -5.22 0.24
N SER A 301 -13.52 -4.54 -0.77
CA SER A 301 -14.03 -3.19 -0.64
C SER A 301 -15.27 -3.04 -1.50
N GLY A 302 -16.32 -2.49 -0.91
CA GLY A 302 -17.61 -2.30 -1.54
C GLY A 302 -18.28 -1.04 -1.03
N LYS A 303 -19.55 -0.83 -1.40
CA LYS A 303 -20.28 0.42 -1.14
C LYS A 303 -20.44 0.79 0.34
N TYR A 304 -20.22 -0.17 1.23
CA TYR A 304 -20.40 0.00 2.67
C TYR A 304 -19.07 0.04 3.43
N GLY A 305 -17.94 -0.08 2.73
CA GLY A 305 -16.63 -0.03 3.33
C GLY A 305 -15.74 -1.21 2.94
N THR A 306 -14.72 -1.42 3.75
CA THR A 306 -13.57 -2.28 3.46
C THR A 306 -13.40 -3.36 4.52
N ILE A 307 -13.00 -4.55 4.10
CA ILE A 307 -12.72 -5.69 4.97
C ILE A 307 -11.34 -6.25 4.67
N GLN A 308 -10.65 -6.66 5.74
CA GLN A 308 -9.57 -7.62 5.67
C GLN A 308 -9.90 -8.85 6.51
N VAL A 309 -9.79 -10.02 5.86
CA VAL A 309 -9.71 -11.30 6.56
C VAL A 309 -8.28 -11.78 6.41
N VAL A 310 -7.57 -11.95 7.51
CA VAL A 310 -6.19 -12.47 7.50
C VAL A 310 -6.11 -13.74 8.31
N THR A 311 -5.46 -14.75 7.76
CA THR A 311 -5.02 -15.93 8.51
C THR A 311 -3.49 -15.98 8.51
N PHE A 312 -2.90 -16.38 9.62
CA PHE A 312 -1.44 -16.37 9.76
C PHE A 312 -0.93 -17.38 10.76
N SER A 313 0.31 -17.82 10.53
CA SER A 313 1.09 -18.69 11.39
C SER A 313 2.56 -18.66 10.92
N THR A 314 3.44 -19.37 11.62
CA THR A 314 4.77 -19.68 11.10
C THR A 314 4.67 -20.41 9.77
N LYS A 315 5.66 -20.17 8.90
CA LYS A 315 5.72 -20.70 7.53
C LYS A 315 5.61 -22.23 7.48
N ALA A 316 6.24 -22.93 8.43
CA ALA A 316 6.20 -24.39 8.50
C ALA A 316 4.76 -24.91 8.66
N PHE A 317 3.99 -24.31 9.57
CA PHE A 317 2.60 -24.72 9.82
C PHE A 317 1.68 -24.31 8.69
N ILE A 318 1.67 -23.04 8.29
CA ILE A 318 0.67 -22.56 7.34
C ILE A 318 0.82 -23.15 5.93
N ASN A 319 2.02 -23.58 5.52
CA ASN A 319 2.19 -24.30 4.26
C ASN A 319 1.56 -25.71 4.30
N GLN A 320 1.49 -26.34 5.46
CA GLN A 320 0.80 -27.62 5.65
C GLN A 320 -0.73 -27.43 5.75
N TYR A 321 -1.18 -26.29 6.29
CA TYR A 321 -2.59 -26.01 6.60
C TYR A 321 -3.19 -24.88 5.77
N GLN A 322 -2.68 -24.63 4.57
CA GLN A 322 -3.16 -23.54 3.72
C GLN A 322 -4.65 -23.71 3.38
N ASP A 323 -5.05 -24.93 2.97
CA ASP A 323 -6.46 -25.23 2.64
C ASP A 323 -7.39 -25.02 3.84
N PHE A 324 -6.93 -25.36 5.05
CA PHE A 324 -7.67 -25.11 6.29
C PHE A 324 -7.88 -23.62 6.54
N CYS A 325 -6.86 -22.80 6.28
CA CYS A 325 -6.94 -21.34 6.39
C CYS A 325 -7.89 -20.75 5.34
N GLU A 326 -7.73 -21.17 4.07
CA GLU A 326 -8.57 -20.71 2.97
C GLU A 326 -10.04 -21.10 3.15
N LYS A 327 -10.34 -22.27 3.74
CA LYS A 327 -11.72 -22.66 4.11
C LYS A 327 -12.40 -21.64 5.03
N LEU A 328 -11.68 -21.08 6.02
CA LEU A 328 -12.22 -20.00 6.86
C LEU A 328 -12.41 -18.71 6.05
N MET A 329 -11.41 -18.32 5.27
CA MET A 329 -11.46 -17.07 4.48
C MET A 329 -12.58 -17.10 3.44
N ASN A 330 -12.85 -18.26 2.84
CA ASN A 330 -13.96 -18.49 1.90
C ASN A 330 -15.33 -18.43 2.58
N GLY A 331 -15.40 -18.30 3.90
CA GLY A 331 -16.62 -18.02 4.64
C GLY A 331 -17.09 -16.57 4.55
N LEU A 332 -16.28 -15.66 3.97
CA LEU A 332 -16.63 -14.24 3.82
C LEU A 332 -17.88 -14.09 2.95
N VAL A 333 -18.88 -13.37 3.45
CA VAL A 333 -20.18 -13.24 2.78
C VAL A 333 -20.81 -11.88 3.02
N GLU A 334 -21.46 -11.34 1.99
CA GLU A 334 -22.38 -10.21 2.11
C GLU A 334 -23.79 -10.71 2.45
N LEU A 335 -24.32 -10.20 3.55
CA LEU A 335 -25.64 -10.46 4.10
C LEU A 335 -26.67 -9.57 3.40
N LYS A 336 -27.87 -10.11 3.20
CA LYS A 336 -28.95 -9.42 2.48
C LYS A 336 -29.69 -8.40 3.33
#